data_AF-A0A938F134-F1
#
_entry.id   AF-A0A938F134-F1
#
_cell.length_a   1.000
_cell.length_b   1.000
_cell.length_c   1.000
_cell.angle_alpha   90.00
_cell.angle_beta   90.00
_cell.angle_gamma   90.00
#
_symmetry.space_group_name_H-M   'P 1'
#
loop_
_entity.id
_entity.type
_entity.pdbx_description
1 polymer ?
#
loop_
_entity_poly.entity_id
_entity_poly.type
_entity_poly.pdbx_seq_one_letter_code
_entity_poly.pdbx_strand_id
1 'polypeptide(L)'
;TTFLTPVAFSPDDKKIFLLSHIYNEKIEEGKVIGFYAQNDTLYTTGLDGGVPVKILGIENFLKTGPEIITSFDNFKIIKNESRLLFQVLGDFEEDGDLWTCSFDGSGLTRITGDENIREQQPAVFEQESKSGKIAYIGVLRYGTIGHQSSSGGVFTANTDGTGVKQLTDYQFGASKPIFSPDGKFLAFLFSSFDENFDYVVENTVRIHNFSDDSAGEVKADGFIFDIAGWVISD
;
A
#
# COMPACT_ATOMS: atom_id res chain seq x y z
N THR A 1 -0.12 23.07 -8.45
CA THR A 1 -1.59 22.85 -8.55
C THR A 1 -1.99 21.73 -7.61
N THR A 2 -3.15 21.81 -6.96
CA THR A 2 -3.65 20.76 -6.07
C THR A 2 -4.90 20.11 -6.64
N PHE A 3 -4.94 18.79 -6.60
CA PHE A 3 -6.09 17.96 -6.98
C PHE A 3 -6.56 17.15 -5.78
N LEU A 4 -7.86 16.85 -5.70
CA LEU A 4 -8.40 15.91 -4.71
C LEU A 4 -8.80 14.62 -5.43
N THR A 5 -8.34 13.48 -4.94
CA THR A 5 -8.69 12.15 -5.47
C THR A 5 -9.47 11.36 -4.42
N PRO A 6 -10.54 10.66 -4.82
CA PRO A 6 -11.19 9.68 -3.95
C PRO A 6 -10.26 8.53 -3.59
N VAL A 7 -10.19 8.18 -2.31
CA VAL A 7 -9.40 7.04 -1.84
C VAL A 7 -10.22 5.95 -1.18
N ALA A 8 -11.39 6.29 -0.60
CA ALA A 8 -12.31 5.32 -0.02
C ALA A 8 -13.70 5.93 0.25
N PHE A 9 -14.72 5.08 0.34
CA PHE A 9 -16.00 5.39 0.97
C PHE A 9 -16.00 4.86 2.41
N SER A 10 -16.73 5.51 3.32
CA SER A 10 -16.92 4.97 4.67
C SER A 10 -17.82 3.73 4.63
N PRO A 11 -17.62 2.74 5.51
CA PRO A 11 -18.41 1.50 5.51
C PRO A 11 -19.93 1.65 5.71
N ASP A 12 -20.37 2.81 6.20
CA ASP A 12 -21.79 3.14 6.40
C ASP A 12 -22.39 3.92 5.22
N ASP A 13 -21.64 4.08 4.12
CA ASP A 13 -22.02 4.80 2.90
C ASP A 13 -22.49 6.25 3.14
N LYS A 14 -21.89 6.92 4.14
CA LYS A 14 -22.22 8.32 4.46
C LYS A 14 -21.14 9.32 4.10
N LYS A 15 -19.89 8.87 3.95
CA LYS A 15 -18.74 9.74 3.70
C LYS A 15 -17.85 9.22 2.58
N ILE A 16 -17.14 10.14 1.97
CA ILE A 16 -16.01 9.86 1.07
C ILE A 16 -14.73 10.44 1.69
N PHE A 17 -13.63 9.74 1.49
CA PHE A 17 -12.28 10.19 1.85
C PHE A 17 -11.55 10.65 0.59
N LEU A 18 -10.92 11.82 0.67
CA LEU A 18 -10.28 12.49 -0.44
C LEU A 18 -8.82 12.83 -0.09
N LEU A 19 -7.87 12.49 -0.94
CA LEU A 19 -6.46 12.79 -0.76
C LEU A 19 -6.04 13.95 -1.65
N SER A 20 -5.32 14.92 -1.10
CA SER A 20 -4.76 16.01 -1.90
C SER A 20 -3.45 15.62 -2.56
N HIS A 21 -3.41 15.69 -3.88
CA HIS A 21 -2.21 15.57 -4.70
C HIS A 21 -1.73 16.96 -5.12
N ILE A 22 -0.57 17.36 -4.62
CA ILE A 22 0.05 18.66 -4.88
C ILE A 22 1.17 18.49 -5.90
N TYR A 23 1.11 19.23 -7.00
CA TYR A 23 2.18 19.35 -7.97
C TYR A 23 2.98 20.61 -7.74
N ASN A 24 4.27 20.43 -7.47
CA ASN A 24 5.24 21.47 -7.17
C ASN A 24 6.28 21.58 -8.29
N GLU A 25 6.74 22.80 -8.56
CA GLU A 25 7.86 23.05 -9.47
C GLU A 25 9.18 22.83 -8.74
N LYS A 26 10.12 22.16 -9.42
CA LYS A 26 11.53 22.13 -9.00
C LYS A 26 12.25 23.29 -9.69
N ILE A 27 12.73 24.24 -8.90
CA ILE A 27 13.39 25.45 -9.39
C ILE A 27 14.88 25.41 -9.03
N GLU A 28 15.75 25.52 -10.03
CA GLU A 28 17.20 25.68 -9.88
C GLU A 28 17.62 26.94 -10.66
N GLU A 29 18.41 27.82 -10.03
CA GLU A 29 18.88 29.09 -10.61
C GLU A 29 17.75 29.96 -11.21
N GLY A 30 16.56 29.94 -10.60
CA GLY A 30 15.39 30.69 -11.07
C GLY A 30 14.70 30.09 -12.30
N LYS A 31 15.08 28.89 -12.74
CA LYS A 31 14.42 28.15 -13.83
C LYS A 31 13.72 26.91 -13.30
N VAL A 32 12.53 26.65 -13.82
CA VAL A 32 11.85 25.37 -13.61
C VAL A 32 12.61 24.29 -14.37
N ILE A 33 13.15 23.33 -13.63
CA ILE A 33 13.92 22.20 -14.17
C ILE A 33 13.19 20.87 -14.05
N GLY A 34 12.02 20.87 -13.40
CA GLY A 34 11.20 19.68 -13.24
C GLY A 34 9.97 19.93 -12.38
N PHE A 35 9.24 18.85 -12.11
CA PHE A 35 8.07 18.86 -11.23
C PHE A 35 8.13 17.64 -10.32
N TYR A 36 7.56 17.76 -9.13
CA TYR A 36 7.33 16.63 -8.25
C TYR A 36 5.90 16.69 -7.71
N ALA A 37 5.34 15.52 -7.41
CA ALA A 37 4.03 15.37 -6.81
C ALA A 37 4.16 14.90 -5.36
N GLN A 38 3.25 15.35 -4.52
CA GLN A 38 3.19 14.99 -3.10
C GLN A 38 1.73 14.78 -2.69
N ASN A 39 1.45 13.69 -2.00
CA ASN A 39 0.20 13.53 -1.29
C ASN A 39 0.36 14.13 0.10
N ASP A 40 -0.52 15.06 0.46
CA ASP A 40 -0.28 15.93 1.61
C ASP A 40 -1.33 15.81 2.72
N THR A 41 -2.61 15.92 2.36
CA THR A 41 -3.69 16.03 3.32
C THR A 41 -4.86 15.13 2.90
N LEU A 42 -5.37 14.36 3.87
CA LEU A 42 -6.60 13.60 3.79
C LEU A 42 -7.77 14.44 4.31
N TYR A 43 -8.84 14.45 3.53
CA TYR A 43 -10.09 15.13 3.81
C TYR A 43 -11.26 14.14 3.83
N THR A 44 -12.37 14.56 4.42
CA THR A 44 -13.65 13.87 4.33
C THR A 44 -14.82 14.82 4.10
N THR A 45 -15.85 14.35 3.41
CA THR A 45 -17.14 15.06 3.25
C THR A 45 -18.29 14.06 3.15
N GLY A 46 -19.53 14.53 3.36
CA GLY A 46 -20.74 13.76 3.12
C GLY A 46 -20.98 13.47 1.64
N LEU A 47 -21.74 12.41 1.34
CA LEU A 47 -22.07 12.02 -0.05
C LEU A 47 -23.14 12.91 -0.70
N ASP A 48 -23.86 13.70 0.09
CA ASP A 48 -24.74 14.77 -0.36
C ASP A 48 -23.97 16.03 -0.85
N GLY A 49 -22.64 15.99 -0.75
CA GLY A 49 -21.73 17.07 -1.14
C GLY A 49 -21.21 17.85 0.06
N GLY A 50 -20.72 19.06 -0.19
CA GLY A 50 -20.18 19.96 0.85
C GLY A 50 -18.72 20.33 0.65
N VAL A 51 -18.17 21.02 1.65
CA VAL A 51 -16.76 21.43 1.68
C VAL A 51 -15.96 20.36 2.42
N PRO A 52 -14.96 19.71 1.78
CA PRO A 52 -14.13 18.71 2.44
C PRO A 52 -13.42 19.26 3.69
N VAL A 53 -13.49 18.50 4.78
CA VAL A 53 -12.87 18.83 6.06
C VAL A 53 -11.60 18.01 6.23
N LYS A 54 -10.49 18.68 6.56
CA LYS A 54 -9.20 18.02 6.84
C LYS A 54 -9.32 17.10 8.06
N ILE A 55 -8.82 15.87 7.94
CA ILE A 55 -8.76 14.92 9.06
C ILE A 55 -7.32 14.48 9.39
N LEU A 56 -6.42 14.45 8.41
CA LEU A 56 -5.02 14.07 8.60
C LEU A 56 -4.14 14.77 7.56
N GLY A 57 -2.94 15.19 7.90
CA GLY A 57 -1.93 15.63 6.93
C GLY A 57 -0.52 15.20 7.29
N ILE A 58 0.44 15.45 6.40
CA ILE A 58 1.86 15.09 6.61
C ILE A 58 2.41 15.65 7.94
N GLU A 59 1.90 16.80 8.39
CA GLU A 59 2.35 17.43 9.63
C GLU A 59 2.05 16.60 10.88
N ASN A 60 1.07 15.70 10.80
CA ASN A 60 0.72 14.80 11.91
C ASN A 60 1.79 13.74 12.14
N PHE A 61 2.57 13.39 11.11
CA PHE A 61 3.61 12.38 11.20
C PHE A 61 4.92 12.94 11.75
N LEU A 62 5.17 14.25 11.67
CA LEU A 62 6.43 14.89 12.11
C LEU A 62 6.80 14.65 13.59
N LYS A 63 5.88 14.17 14.42
CA LYS A 63 6.11 13.88 15.85
C LYS A 63 6.38 12.42 16.16
N THR A 64 5.90 11.51 15.32
CA THR A 64 5.83 10.08 15.64
C THR A 64 6.24 9.17 14.49
N GLY A 65 6.31 9.71 13.28
CA GLY A 65 6.68 9.03 12.05
C GLY A 65 8.12 9.30 11.64
N PRO A 66 8.44 9.07 10.35
CA PRO A 66 9.81 9.21 9.88
C PRO A 66 10.32 10.65 9.98
N GLU A 67 11.63 10.81 10.13
CA GLU A 67 12.37 12.08 10.14
C GLU A 67 12.02 12.91 8.91
N ILE A 68 11.94 12.25 7.75
CA ILE A 68 11.49 12.87 6.50
C ILE A 68 10.26 12.15 6.01
N ILE A 69 9.14 12.87 5.90
CA ILE A 69 7.90 12.40 5.28
C ILE A 69 7.73 13.13 3.95
N THR A 70 7.66 12.37 2.87
CA THR A 70 7.48 12.90 1.52
C THR A 70 6.04 12.77 1.05
N SER A 71 5.31 11.72 1.44
CA SER A 71 3.94 11.46 0.97
C SER A 71 3.26 10.36 1.81
N PHE A 72 1.98 10.10 1.56
CA PHE A 72 1.30 8.87 1.99
C PHE A 72 0.21 8.46 0.98
N ASP A 73 0.00 7.16 0.79
CA ASP A 73 -0.88 6.64 -0.27
C ASP A 73 -1.38 5.21 0.02
N ASN A 74 -1.96 4.53 -0.96
CA ASN A 74 -2.40 3.14 -0.95
C ASN A 74 -3.46 2.81 0.11
N PHE A 75 -4.35 3.76 0.38
CA PHE A 75 -5.44 3.64 1.34
C PHE A 75 -6.27 2.36 1.21
N LYS A 76 -6.62 1.78 2.36
CA LYS A 76 -7.57 0.68 2.56
C LYS A 76 -8.42 0.97 3.79
N ILE A 77 -9.59 0.35 3.84
CA ILE A 77 -10.51 0.40 4.97
C ILE A 77 -10.32 -0.88 5.79
N ILE A 78 -10.21 -0.71 7.11
CA ILE A 78 -10.38 -1.77 8.10
C ILE A 78 -11.73 -1.50 8.77
N LYS A 79 -12.79 -2.08 8.21
CA LYS A 79 -14.20 -1.82 8.52
C LYS A 79 -14.54 -2.15 9.97
N ASN A 80 -14.13 -3.31 10.46
CA ASN A 80 -14.48 -3.79 11.80
C ASN A 80 -13.83 -2.94 12.90
N GLU A 81 -12.72 -2.27 12.59
CA GLU A 81 -11.98 -1.42 13.52
C GLU A 81 -12.28 0.08 13.30
N SER A 82 -13.04 0.43 12.26
CA SER A 82 -13.29 1.83 11.86
C SER A 82 -12.02 2.63 11.60
N ARG A 83 -11.04 2.00 10.92
CA ARG A 83 -9.73 2.57 10.64
C ARG A 83 -9.42 2.63 9.15
N LEU A 84 -8.59 3.60 8.78
CA LEU A 84 -7.86 3.62 7.52
C LEU A 84 -6.51 2.94 7.70
N LEU A 85 -6.07 2.18 6.70
CA LEU A 85 -4.73 1.66 6.54
C LEU A 85 -4.11 2.32 5.31
N PHE A 86 -2.88 2.78 5.40
CA PHE A 86 -2.19 3.43 4.30
C PHE A 86 -0.68 3.29 4.45
N GLN A 87 0.02 3.52 3.35
CA GLN A 87 1.46 3.55 3.32
C GLN A 87 1.96 4.98 3.55
N VAL A 88 2.99 5.15 4.37
CA VAL A 88 3.74 6.40 4.52
C VAL A 88 5.05 6.28 3.75
N LEU A 89 5.38 7.34 3.02
CA LEU A 89 6.58 7.45 2.18
C LEU A 89 7.50 8.51 2.79
N GLY A 90 8.77 8.16 2.88
CA GLY A 90 9.80 8.97 3.49
C GLY A 90 10.93 9.30 2.53
N ASP A 91 12.13 9.55 3.07
CA ASP A 91 13.36 9.55 2.27
C ASP A 91 13.93 8.12 2.15
N PHE A 92 15.08 7.98 1.51
CA PHE A 92 15.64 6.66 1.20
C PHE A 92 15.81 5.71 2.40
N GLU A 93 16.05 6.26 3.60
CA GLU A 93 16.29 5.51 4.84
C GLU A 93 15.01 5.17 5.59
N GLU A 94 13.89 5.86 5.33
CA GLU A 94 12.63 5.63 6.03
C GLU A 94 11.41 5.57 5.08
N ASP A 95 11.68 5.25 3.82
CA ASP A 95 10.66 5.08 2.79
C ASP A 95 9.93 3.75 2.97
N GLY A 96 8.61 3.82 3.16
CA GLY A 96 7.74 2.66 3.21
C GLY A 96 7.52 2.14 4.62
N ASP A 97 6.31 2.37 5.12
CA ASP A 97 5.73 1.71 6.29
C ASP A 97 4.22 1.77 6.19
N LEU A 98 3.55 0.82 6.84
CA LEU A 98 2.11 0.83 6.97
C LEU A 98 1.69 1.48 8.28
N TRP A 99 0.71 2.37 8.15
CA TRP A 99 0.17 3.19 9.21
C TRP A 99 -1.35 3.11 9.21
N THR A 100 -1.92 3.40 10.38
CA THR A 100 -3.36 3.41 10.53
C THR A 100 -3.84 4.55 11.43
N CYS A 101 -5.02 5.09 11.13
CA CYS A 101 -5.74 6.05 11.96
C CYS A 101 -7.25 5.78 11.92
N SER A 102 -7.99 6.32 12.89
CA SER A 102 -9.45 6.38 12.86
C SER A 102 -9.95 7.22 11.69
N PHE A 103 -11.24 7.07 11.31
CA PHE A 103 -11.85 7.86 10.23
C PHE A 103 -11.92 9.39 10.47
N ASP A 104 -11.66 9.86 11.68
CA ASP A 104 -11.51 11.27 12.01
C ASP A 104 -10.03 11.74 12.05
N GLY A 105 -9.09 10.85 11.70
CA GLY A 105 -7.64 11.08 11.72
C GLY A 105 -6.97 10.87 13.08
N SER A 106 -7.74 10.62 14.15
CA SER A 106 -7.18 10.34 15.47
C SER A 106 -6.52 8.97 15.55
N GLY A 107 -5.74 8.73 16.61
CA GLY A 107 -5.15 7.42 16.89
C GLY A 107 -4.12 6.95 15.86
N LEU A 108 -3.44 7.88 15.19
CA LEU A 108 -2.39 7.58 14.21
C LEU A 108 -1.32 6.64 14.82
N THR A 109 -1.05 5.51 14.16
CA THR A 109 -0.15 4.46 14.66
C THR A 109 0.56 3.76 13.51
N ARG A 110 1.88 3.54 13.66
CA ARG A 110 2.70 2.70 12.77
C ARG A 110 2.48 1.24 13.11
N ILE A 111 2.25 0.37 12.12
CA ILE A 111 1.98 -1.07 12.34
C ILE A 111 3.00 -2.00 11.68
N THR A 112 3.83 -1.51 10.75
CA THR A 112 5.02 -2.22 10.27
C THR A 112 6.25 -1.37 10.51
N GLY A 113 7.43 -1.98 10.58
CA GLY A 113 8.65 -1.23 10.81
C GLY A 113 9.93 -2.04 10.76
N ASP A 114 10.03 -2.95 9.79
CA ASP A 114 11.27 -3.65 9.53
C ASP A 114 12.25 -2.72 8.80
N GLU A 115 13.35 -2.38 9.46
CA GLU A 115 14.37 -1.46 8.95
C GLU A 115 15.10 -1.97 7.69
N ASN A 116 14.91 -3.23 7.29
CA ASN A 116 15.56 -3.82 6.12
C ASN A 116 14.71 -3.76 4.85
N ILE A 117 13.41 -3.50 4.99
CA ILE A 117 12.47 -3.47 3.88
C ILE A 117 11.68 -2.16 3.85
N ARG A 118 10.99 -1.96 2.73
CA ARG A 118 10.01 -0.91 2.49
C ARG A 118 8.66 -1.59 2.34
N GLU A 119 7.81 -1.45 3.35
CA GLU A 119 6.49 -2.07 3.38
C GLU A 119 5.47 -1.20 2.63
N GLN A 120 4.85 -1.79 1.61
CA GLN A 120 4.04 -1.06 0.65
C GLN A 120 2.90 -1.88 0.05
N GLN A 121 2.02 -1.20 -0.68
CA GLN A 121 0.89 -1.80 -1.41
C GLN A 121 0.02 -2.73 -0.54
N PRO A 122 -0.51 -2.25 0.60
CA PRO A 122 -1.30 -3.08 1.48
C PRO A 122 -2.62 -3.54 0.85
N ALA A 123 -3.03 -4.75 1.21
CA ALA A 123 -4.37 -5.29 1.06
C ALA A 123 -4.91 -5.72 2.42
N VAL A 124 -6.22 -5.66 2.59
CA VAL A 124 -6.92 -5.98 3.83
C VAL A 124 -7.88 -7.13 3.57
N PHE A 125 -7.95 -8.06 4.51
CA PHE A 125 -9.00 -9.04 4.61
C PHE A 125 -9.62 -8.99 6.01
N GLU A 126 -10.94 -8.91 6.05
CA GLU A 126 -11.70 -8.92 7.27
C GLU A 126 -12.77 -10.00 7.19
N GLN A 127 -12.95 -10.72 8.30
CA GLN A 127 -14.08 -11.60 8.53
C GLN A 127 -14.85 -11.07 9.73
N GLU A 128 -16.18 -11.15 9.70
CA GLU A 128 -16.99 -10.80 10.85
C GLU A 128 -16.51 -11.56 12.10
N SER A 129 -16.36 -10.83 13.21
CA SER A 129 -15.98 -11.36 14.53
C SER A 129 -14.55 -11.92 14.66
N LYS A 130 -13.63 -11.63 13.72
CA LYS A 130 -12.19 -11.95 13.86
C LYS A 130 -11.32 -10.70 13.65
N SER A 131 -10.10 -10.75 14.20
CA SER A 131 -9.06 -9.76 13.87
C SER A 131 -8.79 -9.79 12.36
N GLY A 132 -8.67 -8.61 11.76
CA GLY A 132 -8.36 -8.50 10.35
C GLY A 132 -6.95 -9.00 10.04
N LYS A 133 -6.73 -9.33 8.77
CA LYS A 133 -5.40 -9.62 8.22
C LYS A 133 -5.04 -8.57 7.19
N ILE A 134 -3.73 -8.33 7.08
CA ILE A 134 -3.16 -7.55 6.01
C ILE A 134 -2.18 -8.41 5.21
N ALA A 135 -2.06 -8.08 3.93
CA ALA A 135 -0.96 -8.51 3.08
C ALA A 135 -0.28 -7.26 2.53
N TYR A 136 1.03 -7.31 2.35
CA TYR A 136 1.80 -6.19 1.82
C TYR A 136 3.06 -6.68 1.13
N ILE A 137 3.67 -5.80 0.35
CA ILE A 137 4.93 -6.06 -0.33
C ILE A 137 6.06 -5.45 0.50
N GLY A 138 7.05 -6.26 0.83
CA GLY A 138 8.30 -5.82 1.44
C GLY A 138 9.40 -5.79 0.39
N VAL A 139 9.88 -4.60 0.04
CA VAL A 139 11.00 -4.44 -0.90
C VAL A 139 12.27 -4.14 -0.13
N LEU A 140 13.37 -4.84 -0.40
CA LEU A 140 14.62 -4.62 0.31
C LEU A 140 15.13 -3.18 0.12
N ARG A 141 15.62 -2.57 1.21
CA ARG A 141 16.29 -1.27 1.14
C ARG A 141 17.64 -1.41 0.44
N TYR A 142 17.99 -0.38 -0.31
CA TYR A 142 19.26 -0.28 -1.04
C TYR A 142 20.47 -0.50 -0.11
N GLY A 143 21.47 -1.24 -0.59
CA GLY A 143 22.69 -1.56 0.16
C GLY A 143 22.72 -2.97 0.75
N THR A 144 21.61 -3.71 0.74
CA THR A 144 21.51 -5.06 1.33
C THR A 144 21.88 -6.18 0.33
N ILE A 145 21.82 -5.93 -0.99
CA ILE A 145 22.33 -6.86 -2.03
C ILE A 145 22.87 -6.07 -3.24
N GLY A 146 23.91 -6.61 -3.88
CA GLY A 146 24.67 -5.95 -4.97
C GLY A 146 24.01 -5.91 -6.35
N HIS A 147 22.78 -6.42 -6.53
CA HIS A 147 22.03 -6.31 -7.79
C HIS A 147 20.59 -5.84 -7.52
N GLN A 148 20.24 -4.73 -8.17
CA GLN A 148 19.07 -3.90 -7.88
C GLN A 148 17.93 -4.16 -8.88
N SER A 149 17.32 -5.34 -8.82
CA SER A 149 15.95 -5.46 -9.31
C SER A 149 14.97 -5.15 -8.18
N SER A 150 13.79 -4.68 -8.56
CA SER A 150 12.61 -4.45 -7.73
C SER A 150 12.09 -5.75 -7.09
N SER A 151 12.91 -6.34 -6.23
CA SER A 151 12.65 -7.59 -5.53
C SER A 151 11.73 -7.31 -4.34
N GLY A 152 10.49 -7.74 -4.47
CA GLY A 152 9.45 -7.59 -3.46
C GLY A 152 9.02 -8.96 -2.97
N GLY A 153 9.12 -9.19 -1.66
CA GLY A 153 8.51 -10.34 -1.00
C GLY A 153 7.08 -10.03 -0.58
N VAL A 154 6.19 -11.04 -0.61
CA VAL A 154 4.85 -10.92 -0.05
C VAL A 154 4.89 -11.25 1.43
N PHE A 155 4.33 -10.37 2.26
CA PHE A 155 4.20 -10.52 3.69
C PHE A 155 2.73 -10.51 4.09
N THR A 156 2.44 -11.13 5.23
CA THR A 156 1.14 -11.07 5.89
C THR A 156 1.32 -10.75 7.36
N ALA A 157 0.34 -10.07 7.96
CA ALA A 157 0.27 -9.78 9.38
C ALA A 157 -1.21 -9.64 9.82
N ASN A 158 -1.44 -9.50 11.11
CA ASN A 158 -2.70 -9.00 11.65
C ASN A 158 -2.81 -7.47 11.39
N THR A 159 -4.01 -6.92 11.46
CA THR A 159 -4.27 -5.47 11.29
C THR A 159 -3.59 -4.59 12.35
N ASP A 160 -3.19 -5.15 13.49
CA ASP A 160 -2.41 -4.48 14.53
C ASP A 160 -0.89 -4.57 14.32
N GLY A 161 -0.44 -5.22 13.23
CA GLY A 161 0.98 -5.42 12.92
C GLY A 161 1.61 -6.68 13.52
N THR A 162 0.88 -7.42 14.36
CA THR A 162 1.41 -8.66 14.97
C THR A 162 1.32 -9.85 14.01
N GLY A 163 2.06 -10.93 14.31
CA GLY A 163 1.95 -12.18 13.55
C GLY A 163 2.52 -12.11 12.13
N VAL A 164 3.53 -11.27 11.90
CA VAL A 164 4.20 -11.13 10.61
C VAL A 164 4.72 -12.48 10.09
N LYS A 165 4.38 -12.82 8.84
CA LYS A 165 4.88 -13.98 8.10
C LYS A 165 5.26 -13.56 6.68
N GLN A 166 6.47 -13.89 6.26
CA GLN A 166 6.90 -13.82 4.86
C GLN A 166 6.37 -15.05 4.10
N LEU A 167 5.67 -14.82 2.99
CA LEU A 167 5.09 -15.89 2.14
C LEU A 167 5.95 -16.21 0.93
N THR A 168 6.70 -15.25 0.42
CA THR A 168 7.61 -15.45 -0.73
C THR A 168 8.97 -14.86 -0.42
N ASP A 169 10.01 -15.46 -1.00
CA ASP A 169 11.36 -14.86 -0.98
C ASP A 169 11.42 -13.54 -1.77
N TYR A 170 12.60 -12.92 -1.73
CA TYR A 170 12.92 -11.69 -2.44
C TYR A 170 13.50 -11.95 -3.83
N GLN A 171 13.42 -13.17 -4.38
CA GLN A 171 14.11 -13.44 -5.64
C GLN A 171 13.44 -12.72 -6.83
N PHE A 172 12.24 -12.16 -6.64
CA PHE A 172 11.37 -11.69 -7.72
C PHE A 172 10.50 -10.49 -7.32
N GLY A 173 9.82 -9.88 -8.30
CA GLY A 173 9.00 -8.68 -8.09
C GLY A 173 7.55 -9.04 -7.82
N ALA A 174 7.20 -9.31 -6.55
CA ALA A 174 5.80 -9.43 -6.16
C ALA A 174 5.14 -8.04 -6.04
N SER A 175 3.89 -7.92 -6.48
CA SER A 175 3.12 -6.68 -6.36
C SER A 175 1.60 -6.91 -6.30
N LYS A 176 0.87 -5.88 -5.88
CA LYS A 176 -0.60 -5.83 -5.87
C LYS A 176 -1.25 -7.06 -5.22
N PRO A 177 -0.96 -7.37 -3.94
CA PRO A 177 -1.59 -8.49 -3.26
C PRO A 177 -3.10 -8.23 -3.13
N ILE A 178 -3.92 -9.27 -3.25
CA ILE A 178 -5.37 -9.24 -3.01
C ILE A 178 -5.81 -10.54 -2.34
N PHE A 179 -6.65 -10.44 -1.31
CA PHE A 179 -7.26 -11.63 -0.72
C PHE A 179 -8.45 -12.11 -1.55
N SER A 180 -8.73 -13.41 -1.52
CA SER A 180 -10.05 -13.91 -1.91
C SER A 180 -11.11 -13.40 -0.93
N PRO A 181 -12.38 -13.26 -1.36
CA PRO A 181 -13.46 -12.78 -0.48
C PRO A 181 -13.65 -13.60 0.80
N ASP A 182 -13.30 -14.89 0.78
CA ASP A 182 -13.36 -15.80 1.93
C ASP A 182 -12.04 -15.92 2.70
N GLY A 183 -10.99 -15.21 2.27
CA GLY A 183 -9.66 -15.19 2.89
C GLY A 183 -8.88 -16.50 2.80
N LYS A 184 -9.34 -17.49 2.02
CA LYS A 184 -8.61 -18.74 1.82
C LYS A 184 -7.40 -18.59 0.91
N PHE A 185 -7.41 -17.60 0.04
CA PHE A 185 -6.35 -17.37 -0.93
C PHE A 185 -5.83 -15.94 -0.88
N LEU A 186 -4.57 -15.79 -1.27
CA LEU A 186 -3.97 -14.50 -1.62
C LEU A 186 -3.45 -14.59 -3.06
N ALA A 187 -3.97 -13.75 -3.95
CA ALA A 187 -3.42 -13.59 -5.28
C ALA A 187 -2.51 -12.36 -5.34
N PHE A 188 -1.45 -12.40 -6.14
CA PHE A 188 -0.54 -11.28 -6.35
C PHE A 188 0.11 -11.37 -7.72
N LEU A 189 0.46 -10.22 -8.28
CA LEU A 189 1.27 -10.16 -9.49
C LEU A 189 2.70 -10.57 -9.16
N PHE A 190 3.33 -11.27 -10.10
CA PHE A 190 4.69 -11.75 -9.94
C PHE A 190 5.48 -11.58 -11.22
N SER A 191 6.59 -10.85 -11.13
CA SER A 191 7.52 -10.64 -12.25
C SER A 191 8.80 -11.43 -12.03
N SER A 192 9.14 -12.31 -12.97
CA SER A 192 10.46 -12.94 -13.02
C SER A 192 11.40 -12.13 -13.91
N PHE A 193 12.66 -12.02 -13.50
CA PHE A 193 13.68 -11.30 -14.25
C PHE A 193 14.69 -12.25 -14.88
N ASP A 194 15.48 -11.74 -15.83
CA ASP A 194 16.63 -12.45 -16.35
C ASP A 194 17.74 -12.56 -15.28
N GLU A 195 18.78 -13.34 -15.57
CA GLU A 195 19.87 -13.62 -14.62
C GLU A 195 20.61 -12.35 -14.14
N ASN A 196 20.55 -11.27 -14.93
CA ASN A 196 21.18 -9.99 -14.64
C ASN A 196 20.21 -8.99 -13.98
N PHE A 197 18.94 -9.36 -13.78
CA PHE A 197 17.94 -8.50 -13.15
C PHE A 197 17.64 -7.20 -13.95
N ASP A 198 17.91 -7.22 -15.26
CA ASP A 198 17.78 -6.05 -16.13
C ASP A 198 16.40 -6.00 -16.81
N TYR A 199 15.82 -7.17 -17.10
CA TYR A 199 14.57 -7.26 -17.86
C TYR A 199 13.58 -8.25 -17.23
N VAL A 200 12.31 -7.86 -17.21
CA VAL A 200 11.22 -8.79 -16.87
C VAL A 200 11.08 -9.81 -18.00
N VAL A 201 11.26 -11.09 -17.66
CA VAL A 201 11.12 -12.24 -18.55
C VAL A 201 9.67 -12.72 -18.61
N GLU A 202 8.96 -12.68 -17.49
CA GLU A 202 7.60 -13.19 -17.37
C GLU A 202 6.82 -12.42 -16.31
N ASN A 203 5.53 -12.22 -16.56
CA ASN A 203 4.57 -11.75 -15.56
C ASN A 203 3.49 -12.82 -15.37
N THR A 204 3.25 -13.20 -14.13
CA THR A 204 2.26 -14.22 -13.76
C THR A 204 1.38 -13.72 -12.62
N VAL A 205 0.25 -14.38 -12.39
CA VAL A 205 -0.49 -14.25 -11.13
C VAL A 205 -0.18 -15.46 -10.29
N ARG A 206 0.40 -15.26 -9.11
CA ARG A 206 0.59 -16.32 -8.13
C ARG A 206 -0.51 -16.30 -7.10
N ILE A 207 -0.88 -17.48 -6.63
CA ILE A 207 -1.98 -17.69 -5.69
C ILE A 207 -1.43 -18.51 -4.53
N HIS A 208 -1.46 -17.97 -3.33
CA HIS A 208 -1.14 -18.69 -2.11
C HIS A 208 -2.42 -19.20 -1.43
N ASN A 209 -2.46 -20.47 -1.05
CA ASN A 209 -3.56 -21.07 -0.31
C ASN A 209 -3.22 -21.15 1.18
N PHE A 210 -3.94 -20.40 2.01
CA PHE A 210 -3.70 -20.38 3.46
C PHE A 210 -4.13 -21.66 4.18
N SER A 211 -4.88 -22.55 3.53
CA SER A 211 -5.40 -23.78 4.16
C SER A 211 -4.35 -24.88 4.24
N ASP A 212 -3.45 -24.95 3.26
CA ASP A 212 -2.44 -26.02 3.11
C ASP A 212 -1.05 -25.48 2.73
N ASP A 213 -0.86 -24.16 2.73
CA ASP A 213 0.40 -23.46 2.39
C ASP A 213 0.86 -23.70 0.93
N SER A 214 -0.01 -24.25 0.07
CA SER A 214 0.31 -24.50 -1.34
C SER A 214 0.28 -23.22 -2.18
N ALA A 215 1.00 -23.24 -3.31
CA ALA A 215 1.04 -22.15 -4.27
C ALA A 215 0.59 -22.63 -5.66
N GLY A 216 -0.22 -21.81 -6.33
CA GLY A 216 -0.59 -21.93 -7.73
C GLY A 216 -0.06 -20.75 -8.55
N GLU A 217 -0.02 -20.93 -9.87
CA GLU A 217 0.44 -19.90 -10.80
C GLU A 217 -0.45 -19.89 -12.05
N VAL A 218 -0.84 -18.69 -12.47
CA VAL A 218 -1.60 -18.43 -13.70
C VAL A 218 -0.70 -17.71 -14.69
N LYS A 219 -0.56 -18.31 -15.87
CA LYS A 219 0.21 -17.81 -17.00
C LYS A 219 -0.70 -17.72 -18.22
N ALA A 220 -0.55 -16.66 -19.02
CA ALA A 220 -1.32 -16.50 -20.24
C ALA A 220 -0.49 -15.78 -21.30
N ASP A 221 -0.22 -16.47 -22.40
CA ASP A 221 0.53 -15.89 -23.53
C ASP A 221 -0.29 -14.77 -24.19
N GLY A 222 0.35 -13.63 -24.44
CA GLY A 222 -0.26 -12.48 -25.11
C GLY A 222 -1.14 -11.60 -24.22
N PHE A 223 -1.22 -11.87 -22.91
CA PHE A 223 -1.92 -11.03 -21.94
C PHE A 223 -0.93 -10.31 -21.02
N ILE A 224 -1.29 -9.09 -20.62
CA ILE A 224 -0.65 -8.40 -19.49
C ILE A 224 -1.60 -8.56 -18.31
N PHE A 225 -1.09 -9.14 -17.22
CA PHE A 225 -1.86 -9.24 -15.99
C PHE A 225 -1.86 -7.89 -15.26
N ASP A 226 -3.05 -7.44 -14.90
CA ASP A 226 -3.24 -6.41 -13.90
C ASP A 226 -4.26 -6.89 -12.88
N ILE A 227 -4.11 -6.44 -11.64
CA ILE A 227 -5.06 -6.70 -10.58
C ILE A 227 -5.76 -5.38 -10.27
N ALA A 228 -6.92 -5.18 -10.89
CA ALA A 228 -7.95 -4.29 -10.37
C ALA A 228 -8.70 -5.06 -9.27
N GLY A 229 -8.92 -4.45 -8.11
CA GLY A 229 -9.55 -5.11 -6.97
C GLY A 229 -10.88 -5.80 -7.30
N TRP A 230 -11.32 -6.71 -6.44
CA TRP A 230 -12.57 -7.45 -6.65
C TRP A 230 -13.80 -6.53 -6.55
N VAL A 231 -14.78 -6.78 -7.43
CA VAL A 231 -16.15 -6.31 -7.24
C VAL A 231 -16.89 -7.38 -6.45
N ILE A 232 -17.26 -7.08 -5.20
CA ILE A 232 -18.18 -7.91 -4.42
C ILE A 232 -19.59 -7.50 -4.85
N SER A 233 -20.33 -8.41 -5.49
CA SER A 233 -21.77 -8.25 -5.70
C SER A 233 -22.50 -9.16 -4.71
N ASP A 234 -23.40 -8.57 -3.92
CA ASP A 234 -24.33 -9.29 -3.05
C ASP A 234 -25.32 -10.16 -3.85
#